data_AF-A0A174ZTK9-F1
#
_entry.id   AF-A0A174ZTK9-F1
#
_cell.length_a   1.000
_cell.length_b   1.000
_cell.length_c   1.000
_cell.angle_alpha   90.00
_cell.angle_beta   90.00
_cell.angle_gamma   90.00
#
_symmetry.space_group_name_H-M   'P 1'
#
loop_
_entity.id
_entity.type
_entity.pdbx_description
1 polymer ?
#
loop_
_entity_poly.entity_id
_entity_poly.type
_entity_poly.pdbx_seq_one_letter_code
_entity_poly.pdbx_strand_id
1 'polypeptide(L)'
;MLTINQLMKYLRSKHNIAVKSNQAQDLRNMGYYHGFKGYRFIRVPSQRISFTSLDEIIALNKFDMKLKALFYPKVMFIENALKIYVIESTLKNAKSENLVLFFMCKFGC
;
A
#
# COMPACT_ATOMS: atom_id res chain seq x y z
N MET A 1 2.47 11.96 15.71
CA MET A 1 1.44 11.88 14.65
C MET A 1 0.96 13.30 14.37
N LEU A 2 1.07 13.81 13.12
CA LEU A 2 0.58 15.15 12.79
C LEU A 2 -0.95 15.13 12.70
N THR A 3 -1.62 16.16 13.21
CA THR A 3 -3.05 16.37 12.94
C THR A 3 -3.26 16.68 11.45
N ILE A 4 -4.48 16.49 10.93
CA ILE A 4 -4.79 16.74 9.52
C ILE A 4 -4.40 18.16 9.09
N ASN A 5 -4.65 19.16 9.94
CA ASN A 5 -4.32 20.55 9.68
C ASN A 5 -2.80 20.79 9.68
N GLN A 6 -2.07 20.15 10.59
CA GLN A 6 -0.61 20.20 10.61
C GLN A 6 0.00 19.58 9.34
N LEU A 7 -0.59 18.49 8.84
CA LEU A 7 -0.19 17.87 7.58
C LEU A 7 -0.46 18.79 6.38
N MET A 8 -1.66 19.39 6.30
CA MET A 8 -1.97 20.35 5.23
C MET A 8 -1.01 21.55 5.26
N LYS A 9 -0.65 22.05 6.45
CA LYS A 9 0.37 23.09 6.61
C LYS A 9 1.75 22.61 6.17
N TYR A 10 2.15 21.39 6.53
CA TYR A 10 3.41 20.79 6.13
C TYR A 10 3.54 20.65 4.61
N LEU A 11 2.49 20.17 3.93
CA LEU A 11 2.48 20.03 2.46
C LEU A 11 2.67 21.38 1.76
N ARG A 12 1.97 22.43 2.24
CA ARG A 12 2.14 23.79 1.71
C ARG A 12 3.55 24.33 1.97
N SER A 13 4.01 24.28 3.23
CA SER A 13 5.24 24.97 3.65
C SER A 13 6.54 24.26 3.28
N LYS A 14 6.56 22.93 3.27
CA LYS A 14 7.79 22.14 3.05
C LYS A 14 7.86 21.51 1.68
N HIS A 15 6.73 21.36 0.99
CA HIS A 15 6.65 20.69 -0.29
C HIS A 15 6.05 21.54 -1.40
N ASN A 16 5.68 22.80 -1.10
CA ASN A 16 5.11 23.75 -2.06
C ASN A 16 3.88 23.18 -2.80
N ILE A 17 3.09 22.35 -2.10
CA ILE A 17 1.87 21.77 -2.64
C ILE A 17 0.69 22.62 -2.18
N ALA A 18 -0.06 23.15 -3.14
CA ALA A 18 -1.30 23.85 -2.87
C ALA A 18 -2.34 22.85 -2.32
N VAL A 19 -2.85 23.14 -1.12
CA VAL A 19 -3.89 22.34 -0.47
C VAL A 19 -5.08 23.24 -0.17
N LYS A 20 -6.28 22.86 -0.61
CA LYS A 20 -7.54 23.55 -0.32
C LYS A 20 -8.08 23.14 1.04
N SER A 21 -8.85 24.00 1.70
CA SER A 21 -9.41 23.74 3.03
C SER A 21 -10.38 22.55 3.06
N ASN A 22 -11.12 22.32 1.97
CA ASN A 22 -12.10 21.24 1.84
C ASN A 22 -11.50 19.86 1.53
N GLN A 23 -10.19 19.75 1.24
CA GLN A 23 -9.53 18.48 0.90
C GLN A 23 -9.04 17.68 2.11
N ALA A 24 -9.39 18.10 3.33
CA ALA A 24 -9.00 17.40 4.56
C ALA A 24 -9.51 15.95 4.58
N GLN A 25 -10.72 15.71 4.06
CA GLN A 25 -11.29 14.36 4.00
C GLN A 25 -10.57 13.47 2.97
N ASP A 26 -10.23 14.01 1.80
CA ASP A 26 -9.47 13.27 0.78
C ASP A 26 -8.12 12.81 1.33
N LEU A 27 -7.41 13.68 2.06
CA LEU A 27 -6.16 13.33 2.73
C LEU A 27 -6.34 12.20 3.76
N ARG A 28 -7.45 12.17 4.51
CA ARG A 28 -7.76 11.07 5.43
C ARG A 28 -8.00 9.77 4.67
N ASN A 29 -8.83 9.82 3.63
CA ASN A 29 -9.21 8.65 2.83
C ASN A 29 -8.00 8.00 2.14
N MET A 30 -7.00 8.79 1.75
CA MET A 30 -5.74 8.29 1.16
C MET A 30 -4.74 7.75 2.18
N GLY A 31 -5.06 7.74 3.48
CA GLY A 31 -4.14 7.29 4.53
C GLY A 31 -3.11 8.35 4.94
N TYR A 32 -3.51 9.63 4.98
CA TYR A 32 -2.67 10.77 5.39
C TYR A 32 -1.36 10.90 4.56
N TYR A 33 -0.24 11.10 5.24
CA TYR A 33 1.08 11.33 4.66
C TYR A 33 1.63 10.10 3.91
N HIS A 34 1.10 8.90 4.18
CA HIS A 34 1.53 7.69 3.48
C HIS A 34 1.11 7.69 2.02
N GLY A 35 -0.09 8.17 1.70
CA GLY A 35 -0.52 8.36 0.32
C GLY A 35 0.46 9.26 -0.43
N PHE A 36 0.73 10.46 0.10
CA PHE A 36 1.68 11.38 -0.55
C PHE A 36 3.11 10.82 -0.68
N LYS A 37 3.66 10.15 0.34
CA LYS A 37 5.00 9.56 0.25
C LYS A 37 5.10 8.48 -0.83
N GLY A 38 4.05 7.67 -0.99
CA GLY A 38 4.02 6.59 -1.99
C GLY A 38 4.02 7.11 -3.44
N TYR A 39 3.46 8.29 -3.68
CA TYR A 39 3.34 8.85 -5.03
C TYR A 39 4.43 9.86 -5.40
N ARG A 40 5.42 10.10 -4.54
CA ARG A 40 6.39 11.19 -4.75
C ARG A 40 7.38 10.95 -5.90
N PHE A 41 7.66 9.70 -6.23
CA PHE A 41 8.74 9.34 -7.13
C PHE A 41 8.30 8.27 -8.14
N ILE A 42 8.89 8.32 -9.34
CA ILE A 42 8.77 7.26 -10.34
C ILE A 42 9.94 6.31 -10.13
N ARG A 43 9.70 5.14 -9.54
CA ARG A 43 10.69 4.06 -9.28
C ARG A 43 11.86 4.41 -8.35
N VAL A 44 12.54 5.53 -8.54
CA VAL A 44 13.76 5.93 -7.83
C VAL A 44 13.66 7.34 -7.24
N PRO A 45 14.31 7.63 -6.10
CA PRO A 45 14.21 8.93 -5.42
C PRO A 45 14.68 10.14 -6.25
N SER A 46 15.57 9.94 -7.23
CA SER A 46 16.03 10.99 -8.13
C SER A 46 14.95 11.41 -9.14
N GLN A 47 14.00 10.54 -9.47
CA GLN A 47 12.90 10.82 -10.40
C GLN A 47 11.66 11.29 -9.64
N ARG A 48 11.77 12.50 -9.07
CA ARG A 48 10.69 13.11 -8.31
C ARG A 48 9.61 13.69 -9.21
N ILE A 49 8.35 13.43 -8.86
CA ILE A 49 7.20 14.06 -9.51
C ILE A 49 6.99 15.45 -8.89
N SER A 50 6.97 16.47 -9.74
CA SER A 50 6.82 17.88 -9.37
C SER A 50 5.36 18.26 -9.19
N PHE A 51 4.70 17.72 -8.17
CA PHE A 51 3.32 18.09 -7.87
C PHE A 51 3.21 19.55 -7.43
N THR A 52 2.23 20.26 -7.97
CA THR A 52 1.95 21.66 -7.58
C THR A 52 0.72 21.77 -6.68
N SER A 53 -0.19 20.79 -6.76
CA SER A 53 -1.45 20.78 -6.02
C SER A 53 -1.79 19.41 -5.44
N LEU A 54 -2.61 19.40 -4.39
CA LEU A 54 -3.13 18.17 -3.81
C LEU A 54 -4.09 17.44 -4.75
N ASP A 55 -4.75 18.16 -5.67
CA ASP A 55 -5.64 17.57 -6.67
C ASP A 55 -4.89 16.59 -7.58
N GLU A 56 -3.66 16.90 -7.99
CA GLU A 56 -2.83 16.00 -8.79
C GLU A 56 -2.48 14.70 -8.04
N ILE A 57 -2.17 14.81 -6.74
CA ILE A 57 -1.86 13.65 -5.88
C ILE A 57 -3.12 12.80 -5.70
N ILE A 58 -4.28 13.42 -5.49
CA ILE A 58 -5.57 12.73 -5.39
C ILE A 58 -5.90 12.03 -6.71
N ALA A 59 -5.68 12.67 -7.85
CA ALA A 59 -5.92 12.09 -9.17
C ALA A 59 -5.05 10.85 -9.40
N LEU A 60 -3.76 10.92 -9.06
CA LEU A 60 -2.86 9.77 -9.17
C LEU A 60 -3.24 8.64 -8.21
N ASN A 61 -3.62 8.96 -6.97
CA ASN A 61 -4.13 7.97 -6.02
C ASN A 61 -5.39 7.27 -6.55
N LYS A 62 -6.35 8.04 -7.11
CA LYS A 62 -7.57 7.47 -7.69
C LYS A 62 -7.25 6.57 -8.88
N PHE A 63 -6.31 6.95 -9.73
CA PHE A 63 -5.84 6.12 -10.83
C PHE A 63 -5.24 4.81 -10.32
N ASP A 64 -4.33 4.87 -9.35
CA ASP A 64 -3.70 3.69 -8.73
C ASP A 64 -4.74 2.77 -8.08
N MET A 65 -5.73 3.33 -7.36
CA MET A 65 -6.81 2.54 -6.76
C MET A 65 -7.66 1.81 -7.81
N LYS A 66 -7.95 2.45 -8.95
CA LYS A 66 -8.65 1.79 -10.07
C LYS A 66 -7.79 0.67 -10.67
N LEU A 67 -6.49 0.90 -10.82
CA LEU A 67 -5.55 -0.10 -11.32
C LEU A 67 -5.50 -1.31 -10.37
N LYS A 68 -5.37 -1.06 -9.07
CA LYS A 68 -5.39 -2.09 -8.02
C LYS A 68 -6.69 -2.88 -8.05
N ALA A 69 -7.84 -2.23 -8.20
CA ALA A 69 -9.13 -2.93 -8.28
C ALA A 69 -9.20 -3.93 -9.45
N LEU A 70 -8.51 -3.65 -10.57
CA LEU A 70 -8.44 -4.57 -11.71
C LEU A 70 -7.55 -5.78 -11.42
N PHE A 71 -6.38 -5.57 -10.80
CA PHE A 71 -5.35 -6.61 -10.64
C PHE A 71 -5.43 -7.38 -9.32
N TYR A 72 -5.82 -6.74 -8.22
CA TYR A 72 -5.81 -7.36 -6.89
C TYR A 72 -6.61 -8.66 -6.84
N PRO A 73 -7.84 -8.74 -7.39
CA PRO A 73 -8.57 -10.01 -7.39
C PRO A 73 -7.81 -11.13 -8.11
N LYS A 74 -7.10 -10.81 -9.20
CA LYS A 74 -6.31 -11.79 -9.97
C LYS A 74 -5.05 -12.22 -9.23
N VAL A 75 -4.34 -11.27 -8.63
CA VAL A 75 -3.14 -11.56 -7.81
C VAL A 75 -3.52 -12.39 -6.59
N MET A 76 -4.58 -12.02 -5.88
CA MET A 76 -5.08 -12.76 -4.71
C MET A 76 -5.48 -14.19 -5.08
N PHE A 77 -6.11 -14.39 -6.24
CA PHE A 77 -6.44 -15.73 -6.74
C PHE A 77 -5.19 -16.58 -6.94
N ILE A 78 -4.18 -16.04 -7.63
CA ILE A 78 -2.90 -16.74 -7.86
C ILE A 78 -2.19 -17.02 -6.53
N GLU A 79 -2.12 -16.04 -5.63
CA GLU A 79 -1.52 -16.18 -4.31
C GLU A 79 -2.19 -17.30 -3.50
N ASN A 80 -3.52 -17.33 -3.48
CA ASN A 80 -4.27 -18.38 -2.77
C ASN A 80 -4.03 -19.76 -3.38
N ALA A 81 -4.04 -19.89 -4.70
CA ALA A 81 -3.76 -21.15 -5.38
C ALA A 81 -2.35 -21.66 -5.06
N LEU A 82 -1.34 -20.78 -5.11
CA LEU A 82 0.04 -21.11 -4.75
C LEU A 82 0.18 -21.52 -3.29
N LYS A 83 -0.47 -20.80 -2.36
CA LYS A 83 -0.46 -21.15 -0.93
C LYS A 83 -1.02 -22.54 -0.68
N ILE A 84 -2.16 -22.87 -1.28
CA ILE A 84 -2.79 -24.19 -1.14
C ILE A 84 -1.85 -25.28 -1.67
N TYR A 85 -1.29 -25.09 -2.86
CA TYR A 85 -0.38 -26.07 -3.45
C TYR A 85 0.89 -26.30 -2.61
N VAL A 86 1.46 -25.23 -2.06
CA VAL A 86 2.62 -25.32 -1.17
C VAL A 86 2.27 -26.07 0.12
N ILE A 87 1.09 -25.79 0.71
CA ILE A 87 0.61 -26.50 1.89
C ILE A 87 0.44 -27.99 1.61
N GLU A 88 -0.26 -28.36 0.53
CA GLU A 88 -0.48 -29.76 0.14
C GLU A 88 0.83 -30.51 -0.09
N SER A 89 1.74 -29.92 -0.87
CA SER A 89 3.05 -30.52 -1.16
C SER A 89 3.88 -30.73 0.10
N THR A 90 3.83 -29.77 1.03
CA THR A 90 4.56 -29.83 2.30
C THR A 90 4.00 -30.92 3.21
N LEU A 91 2.68 -30.98 3.40
CA LEU A 91 2.02 -32.00 4.22
C LEU A 91 2.27 -33.41 3.68
N LYS A 92 2.19 -33.58 2.35
CA LYS A 92 2.52 -34.83 1.68
C LYS A 92 3.96 -35.26 1.93
N ASN A 93 4.91 -34.34 1.85
CA ASN A 93 6.32 -34.64 2.15
C ASN A 93 6.55 -34.97 3.63
N ALA A 94 5.86 -34.28 4.53
CA ALA A 94 5.92 -34.52 5.98
C ALA A 94 5.17 -35.79 6.43
N LYS A 95 4.41 -36.45 5.53
CA LYS A 95 3.51 -37.57 5.84
C LYS A 95 2.57 -37.27 7.02
N SER A 96 2.13 -36.02 7.12
CA SER A 96 1.32 -35.53 8.22
C SER A 96 0.16 -34.71 7.67
N GLU A 97 -1.03 -34.91 8.22
CA GLU A 97 -2.21 -34.07 7.96
C GLU A 97 -2.24 -32.84 8.88
N ASN A 98 -1.27 -32.73 9.80
CA ASN A 98 -1.26 -31.72 10.84
C ASN A 98 -0.55 -30.44 10.39
N LEU A 99 -1.34 -29.40 10.14
CA LEU A 99 -0.87 -28.04 9.83
C LEU A 99 -0.08 -27.37 10.96
N VAL A 100 -0.18 -27.86 12.21
CA VAL A 100 0.55 -27.30 13.37
C VAL A 100 2.06 -27.52 13.22
N LEU A 101 2.50 -28.59 12.55
CA LEU A 101 3.93 -28.83 12.28
C LEU A 101 4.55 -27.71 11.44
N PHE A 102 3.75 -27.05 10.57
CA PHE A 102 4.19 -25.93 9.73
C PHE A 102 4.58 -24.69 10.55
N PHE A 103 3.86 -24.38 11.63
CA PHE A 103 4.18 -23.25 12.51
C PHE A 103 5.30 -23.58 13.51
N MET A 104 5.39 -24.84 13.95
CA MET A 104 6.41 -25.29 14.89
C MET A 104 7.80 -25.48 14.24
N CYS A 105 7.88 -25.72 12.93
CA CYS A 105 9.16 -25.86 12.24
C CYS A 105 9.85 -24.51 11.96
N LYS A 106 9.15 -23.38 12.11
CA LYS A 106 9.71 -22.02 11.97
C LYS A 106 10.09 -21.36 13.30
N PHE A 107 9.60 -21.91 14.41
CA PHE A 107 10.00 -21.56 15.78
C PHE A 107 10.47 -22.85 16.47
N GLY A 108 11.67 -23.30 16.11
CA GLY A 108 12.27 -24.45 16.76
C GLY A 108 12.55 -24.19 18.24
N CYS A 109 12.33 -25.23 19.05
CA CYS A 109 12.66 -25.38 20.47
C CYS A 109 11.88 -24.51 21.47
#